data_AF-A0A139N1V1-F1
#
_entry.id   AF-A0A139N1V1-F1
#
_cell.length_a   1.000
_cell.length_b   1.000
_cell.length_c   1.000
_cell.angle_alpha   90.00
_cell.angle_beta   90.00
_cell.angle_gamma   90.00
#
_symmetry.space_group_name_H-M   'P 1'
#
loop_
_entity.id
_entity.type
_entity.pdbx_description
1 polymer ?
#
loop_
_entity_poly.entity_id
_entity_poly.type
_entity_poly.pdbx_seq_one_letter_code
_entity_poly.pdbx_strand_id
1 'polypeptide(L)'
;MDTQEALAIYEEVFRKHIQVAKAVDEVDRYDIEGNVLPKKPKEQSDGNEKPLFSIKYDGEYIFSSFMQAYQIDLIEEQGKLHWQKFNALLAGLPDGTKFVEVMKIRAWKPQKGEDPKEKQRMRKLQEEYALPDI
;
A
#
# COMPACT_ATOMS: atom_id res chain seq x y z
N MET A 1 -1.56 18.63 30.87
CA MET A 1 -0.92 17.49 30.19
C MET A 1 0.09 18.06 29.24
N ASP A 2 1.32 17.60 29.34
CA ASP A 2 2.31 17.88 28.32
C ASP A 2 1.94 17.13 27.02
N THR A 3 2.37 17.68 25.88
CA THR A 3 2.11 17.10 24.55
C THR A 3 2.69 15.69 24.41
N GLN A 4 3.83 15.42 25.04
CA GLN A 4 4.45 14.10 25.03
C GLN A 4 3.67 13.09 25.89
N GLU A 5 3.17 13.52 27.05
CA GLU A 5 2.31 12.69 27.91
C GLU A 5 1.00 12.33 27.20
N ALA A 6 0.38 13.29 26.52
CA ALA A 6 -0.86 13.06 25.77
C ALA A 6 -0.65 12.05 24.63
N LEU A 7 0.50 12.09 23.96
CA LEU A 7 0.84 11.17 22.88
C LEU A 7 1.14 9.75 23.39
N ALA A 8 1.81 9.64 24.53
CA ALA A 8 2.07 8.36 25.18
C ALA A 8 0.78 7.66 25.64
N ILE A 9 -0.13 8.42 26.25
CA ILE A 9 -1.45 7.91 26.65
C ILE A 9 -2.27 7.51 25.42
N TYR A 10 -2.23 8.33 24.36
CA TYR A 10 -2.88 7.99 23.09
C TYR A 10 -2.33 6.67 22.52
N GLU A 11 -1.01 6.49 22.44
CA GLU A 11 -0.42 5.24 21.94
C GLU A 11 -0.80 4.03 22.80
N GLU A 12 -0.79 4.16 24.12
CA GLU A 12 -1.13 3.08 25.03
C GLU A 12 -2.59 2.65 24.87
N VAL A 13 -3.50 3.63 24.86
CA VAL A 13 -4.95 3.38 24.66
C VAL A 13 -5.19 2.79 23.28
N PHE A 14 -4.58 3.36 22.24
CA PHE A 14 -4.72 2.92 20.85
C PHE A 14 -4.24 1.48 20.68
N ARG A 15 -3.03 1.11 21.15
CA ARG A 15 -2.53 -0.27 21.05
C ARG A 15 -3.39 -1.27 21.83
N LYS A 16 -3.85 -0.90 23.02
CA LYS A 16 -4.55 -1.81 23.92
C LYS A 16 -6.01 -2.04 23.52
N HIS A 17 -6.68 -1.06 22.92
CA HIS A 17 -8.12 -1.10 22.66
C HIS A 17 -8.49 -0.97 21.19
N ILE A 18 -7.60 -0.46 20.35
CA ILE A 18 -7.82 -0.26 18.92
C ILE A 18 -6.79 -1.12 18.19
N GLN A 19 -6.97 -2.44 18.27
CA GLN A 19 -6.25 -3.34 17.38
C GLN A 19 -6.80 -3.11 15.97
N VAL A 20 -6.05 -2.40 15.13
CA VAL A 20 -6.31 -2.38 13.68
C VAL A 20 -5.83 -3.71 13.11
N ALA A 21 -6.49 -4.80 13.48
CA ALA A 21 -6.37 -6.03 12.74
C ALA A 21 -7.02 -5.79 11.37
N LYS A 22 -6.30 -6.09 10.28
CA LYS A 22 -6.96 -6.14 8.97
C LYS A 22 -8.04 -7.22 9.10
N ALA A 23 -9.28 -6.94 8.70
CA ALA A 23 -10.37 -7.92 8.78
C ALA A 23 -10.01 -9.28 8.12
N VAL A 24 -9.09 -9.26 7.14
CA VAL A 24 -8.54 -10.45 6.48
C VAL A 24 -7.73 -11.37 7.43
N ASP A 25 -7.16 -10.82 8.51
CA ASP A 25 -6.33 -11.55 9.48
C ASP A 25 -7.16 -12.21 10.60
N GLU A 26 -8.41 -11.76 10.80
CA GLU A 26 -9.32 -12.29 11.83
C GLU A 26 -10.26 -13.38 11.31
N VAL A 27 -10.48 -13.48 10.00
CA VAL A 27 -11.40 -14.46 9.42
C VAL A 27 -10.68 -15.77 9.13
N ASP A 28 -11.03 -16.83 9.86
CA ASP A 28 -10.57 -18.19 9.58
C ASP A 28 -11.13 -18.67 8.22
N ARG A 29 -10.25 -19.19 7.37
CA ARG A 29 -10.63 -19.79 6.08
C ARG A 29 -10.61 -21.30 6.21
N TYR A 30 -11.55 -21.98 5.55
CA TYR A 30 -11.69 -23.42 5.59
C TYR A 30 -11.39 -24.04 4.22
N ASP A 31 -10.79 -25.23 4.20
CA ASP A 31 -10.67 -26.02 2.98
C ASP A 31 -11.99 -26.72 2.62
N ILE A 32 -11.99 -27.48 1.52
CA ILE A 32 -13.17 -28.23 1.06
C ILE A 32 -13.59 -29.35 2.02
N GLU A 33 -12.72 -29.75 2.95
CA GLU A 33 -12.96 -30.78 3.97
C GLU A 33 -13.37 -30.16 5.32
N GLY A 34 -13.41 -28.82 5.41
CA GLY A 34 -13.79 -28.08 6.62
C GLY A 34 -12.66 -27.88 7.63
N ASN A 35 -11.40 -28.16 7.27
CA ASN A 35 -10.27 -27.87 8.14
C ASN A 35 -9.86 -26.40 8.03
N VAL A 36 -9.44 -25.81 9.15
CA VAL A 36 -8.91 -24.44 9.17
C VAL A 36 -7.61 -24.41 8.37
N LEU A 37 -7.60 -23.62 7.30
CA LEU A 37 -6.38 -23.37 6.53
C LEU A 37 -5.36 -22.67 7.42
N PRO A 38 -4.07 -23.06 7.36
CA PRO A 38 -3.03 -22.36 8.09
C PRO A 38 -3.08 -20.88 7.69
N LYS A 39 -3.29 -20.00 8.69
CA LYS A 39 -3.16 -18.56 8.47
C LYS A 39 -1.81 -18.36 7.82
N LYS A 40 -1.76 -17.68 6.67
CA LYS A 40 -0.48 -17.24 6.09
C LYS A 40 0.31 -16.67 7.25
N PRO A 41 1.54 -17.15 7.52
CA PRO A 41 2.39 -16.47 8.49
C PRO A 41 2.28 -15.00 8.17
N LYS A 42 2.00 -14.16 9.17
CA LYS A 42 2.31 -12.75 9.02
C LYS A 42 3.71 -12.78 8.44
N GLU A 43 3.87 -12.36 7.19
CA GLU A 43 5.20 -12.03 6.71
C GLU A 43 5.62 -11.02 7.77
N GLN A 44 6.44 -11.48 8.72
CA GLN A 44 7.31 -10.61 9.46
C GLN A 44 8.06 -10.01 8.30
N SER A 45 7.61 -8.83 7.87
CA SER A 45 8.41 -7.96 7.07
C SER A 45 9.67 -7.85 7.91
N ASP A 46 10.69 -8.64 7.55
CA ASP A 46 12.06 -8.33 7.89
C ASP A 46 12.13 -6.82 7.70
N GLY A 47 12.55 -6.08 8.72
CA GLY A 47 12.42 -4.62 8.81
C GLY A 47 13.19 -3.81 7.76
N ASN A 48 13.40 -4.40 6.59
CA ASN A 48 14.17 -4.00 5.44
C ASN A 48 13.34 -4.05 4.13
N GLU A 49 12.05 -4.42 4.17
CA GLU A 49 11.18 -4.26 2.99
C GLU A 49 10.89 -2.78 2.74
N LYS A 50 11.49 -2.24 1.67
CA LYS A 50 11.27 -0.86 1.24
C LYS A 50 9.77 -0.63 0.98
N PRO A 51 9.20 0.50 1.42
CA PRO A 51 7.79 0.79 1.16
C PRO A 51 7.51 0.80 -0.35
N LEU A 52 6.40 0.18 -0.77
CA LEU A 52 6.03 0.10 -2.19
C LEU A 52 5.65 1.45 -2.79
N PHE A 53 5.22 2.39 -1.96
CA PHE A 53 4.85 3.73 -2.37
C PHE A 53 5.12 4.75 -1.27
N SER A 54 5.21 6.01 -1.67
CA SER A 54 5.28 7.16 -0.78
C SER A 54 4.39 8.26 -1.33
N ILE A 55 3.38 8.68 -0.57
CA ILE A 55 2.46 9.75 -0.98
C ILE A 55 3.22 11.03 -1.38
N LYS A 56 4.36 11.29 -0.73
CA LYS A 56 5.22 12.46 -1.02
C LYS A 56 5.82 12.40 -2.43
N TYR A 57 6.34 11.24 -2.83
CA TYR A 57 7.06 11.08 -4.11
C TYR A 57 6.14 10.62 -5.24
N ASP A 58 5.04 9.94 -4.91
CA ASP A 58 4.07 9.42 -5.88
C ASP A 58 2.87 10.36 -6.09
N GLY A 59 2.94 11.59 -5.60
CA GLY A 59 1.83 12.55 -5.65
C GLY A 59 1.28 12.77 -7.06
N GLU A 60 2.14 12.85 -8.07
CA GLU A 60 1.73 13.02 -9.48
C GLU A 60 1.00 11.78 -10.04
N TYR A 61 1.45 10.58 -9.66
CA TYR A 61 0.81 9.32 -10.07
C TYR A 61 -0.54 9.15 -9.38
N ILE A 62 -0.61 9.47 -8.09
CA ILE A 62 -1.84 9.46 -7.33
C ILE A 62 -2.84 10.46 -7.93
N PHE A 63 -2.41 11.70 -8.17
CA PHE A 63 -3.25 12.74 -8.78
C PHE A 63 -3.83 12.31 -10.14
N SER A 64 -2.96 11.92 -11.07
CA SER A 64 -3.39 11.48 -12.41
C SER A 64 -4.31 10.27 -12.35
N SER A 65 -4.06 9.34 -11.42
CA SER A 65 -4.90 8.15 -11.24
C SER A 65 -6.28 8.48 -10.68
N PHE A 66 -6.38 9.44 -9.75
CA PHE A 66 -7.66 9.92 -9.22
C PHE A 66 -8.49 10.62 -10.29
N MET A 67 -7.84 11.44 -11.13
CA MET A 67 -8.51 12.07 -12.27
C MET A 67 -8.98 11.03 -13.29
N GLN A 68 -8.12 10.06 -13.64
CA GLN A 68 -8.46 8.98 -14.58
C GLN A 68 -9.63 8.12 -14.07
N ALA A 69 -9.59 7.68 -12.82
CA ALA A 69 -10.53 6.69 -12.30
C ALA A 69 -11.85 7.30 -11.82
N TYR A 70 -11.80 8.46 -11.16
CA TYR A 70 -12.93 9.01 -10.42
C TYR A 70 -13.33 10.42 -10.89
N GLN A 71 -12.55 11.05 -11.77
CA GLN A 71 -12.71 12.44 -12.17
C GLN A 71 -12.67 13.40 -10.97
N ILE A 72 -11.84 13.08 -9.97
CA ILE A 72 -11.65 13.89 -8.76
C ILE A 72 -10.34 14.67 -8.88
N ASP A 73 -10.44 16.00 -8.83
CA ASP A 73 -9.28 16.88 -8.70
C ASP A 73 -8.87 16.99 -7.22
N LEU A 74 -7.77 16.32 -6.86
CA LEU A 74 -7.28 16.31 -5.48
C LEU A 74 -6.77 17.67 -4.99
N ILE A 75 -6.46 18.61 -5.88
CA ILE A 75 -6.04 19.97 -5.47
C ILE A 75 -7.26 20.75 -5.01
N GLU A 76 -8.38 20.66 -5.75
CA GLU A 76 -9.64 21.31 -5.38
C GLU A 76 -10.31 20.70 -4.13
N GLU A 77 -10.02 19.42 -3.87
CA GLU A 77 -10.57 18.67 -2.73
C GLU A 77 -9.76 18.83 -1.42
N GLN A 78 -8.71 19.66 -1.41
CA GLN A 78 -7.94 19.94 -0.21
C GLN A 78 -8.81 20.52 0.92
N GLY A 79 -8.79 19.87 2.09
CA GLY A 79 -9.61 20.24 3.25
C GLY A 79 -11.09 19.86 3.15
N LYS A 80 -11.55 19.33 2.01
CA LYS A 80 -12.94 18.88 1.79
C LYS A 80 -13.05 17.35 1.83
N LEU A 81 -12.14 16.67 1.14
CA LEU A 81 -12.11 15.20 1.09
C LEU A 81 -11.56 14.64 2.40
N HIS A 82 -12.42 13.96 3.15
CA HIS A 82 -12.03 13.32 4.41
C HIS A 82 -10.95 12.25 4.17
N TRP A 83 -9.96 12.20 5.07
CA TRP A 83 -8.79 11.31 4.94
C TRP A 83 -9.14 9.82 4.73
N GLN A 84 -10.15 9.32 5.45
CA GLN A 84 -10.60 7.93 5.27
C GLN A 84 -11.18 7.67 3.88
N LYS A 85 -11.86 8.66 3.28
CA LYS A 85 -12.38 8.54 1.91
C LYS A 85 -11.25 8.54 0.89
N PHE A 86 -10.26 9.41 1.08
CA PHE A 86 -9.05 9.42 0.27
C PHE A 86 -8.36 8.05 0.29
N ASN A 87 -8.14 7.46 1.48
CA ASN A 87 -7.52 6.14 1.59
C ASN A 87 -8.35 5.04 0.93
N ALA A 88 -9.67 5.08 1.08
CA ALA A 88 -10.56 4.11 0.42
C ALA A 88 -10.48 4.20 -1.10
N LEU A 89 -10.48 5.43 -1.66
CA LEU A 89 -10.33 5.67 -3.09
C LEU A 89 -8.96 5.25 -3.62
N LEU A 90 -7.89 5.55 -2.87
CA LEU A 90 -6.51 5.17 -3.19
C LEU A 90 -6.35 3.65 -3.24
N ALA A 91 -6.88 2.94 -2.24
CA ALA A 91 -6.86 1.48 -2.17
C ALA A 91 -7.76 0.82 -3.23
N GLY A 92 -8.82 1.52 -3.66
CA GLY A 92 -9.77 1.07 -4.68
C GLY A 92 -9.39 1.42 -6.11
N LEU A 93 -8.20 2.00 -6.35
CA LEU A 93 -7.80 2.40 -7.71
C LEU A 93 -7.83 1.20 -8.67
N PRO A 94 -8.45 1.36 -9.86
CA PRO A 94 -8.53 0.27 -10.82
C PRO A 94 -7.17 -0.03 -11.45
N ASP A 95 -7.05 -1.26 -11.94
CA ASP A 95 -5.92 -1.69 -12.78
C ASP A 95 -5.81 -0.81 -14.03
N GLY A 96 -4.57 -0.51 -14.44
CA GLY A 96 -4.28 0.37 -15.59
C GLY A 96 -4.25 1.87 -15.25
N THR A 97 -4.37 2.23 -13.97
CA THR A 97 -4.02 3.57 -13.50
C THR A 97 -2.52 3.70 -13.29
N LYS A 98 -1.97 4.89 -13.55
CA LYS A 98 -0.52 5.13 -13.49
C LYS A 98 0.10 4.72 -12.15
N PHE A 99 -0.58 5.03 -11.04
CA PHE A 99 -0.11 4.67 -9.70
C PHE A 99 -0.07 3.15 -9.49
N VAL A 100 -1.11 2.43 -9.91
CA VAL A 100 -1.17 0.96 -9.80
C VAL A 100 -0.10 0.30 -10.67
N GLU A 101 0.17 0.82 -11.86
CA GLU A 101 1.25 0.33 -12.73
C GLU A 101 2.63 0.50 -12.08
N VAL A 102 2.90 1.68 -11.50
CA VAL A 102 4.17 1.93 -10.79
C VAL A 102 4.34 0.99 -9.60
N MET A 103 3.28 0.77 -8.81
CA MET A 103 3.31 -0.22 -7.72
C MET A 103 3.59 -1.63 -8.24
N LYS A 104 2.99 -2.05 -9.36
CA LYS A 104 3.24 -3.36 -9.99
C LYS A 104 4.70 -3.48 -10.44
N ILE A 105 5.27 -2.44 -11.04
CA ILE A 105 6.68 -2.40 -11.44
C ILE A 105 7.59 -2.54 -10.22
N ARG A 106 7.36 -1.76 -9.15
CA ARG A 106 8.16 -1.83 -7.91
C ARG A 106 8.06 -3.18 -7.23
N ALA A 107 6.87 -3.78 -7.19
CA ALA A 107 6.63 -5.08 -6.56
C ALA A 107 7.09 -6.27 -7.43
N TRP A 108 7.41 -6.04 -8.71
CA TRP A 108 7.77 -7.12 -9.63
C TRP A 108 9.04 -7.85 -9.17
N LYS A 109 9.00 -9.19 -9.25
CA LYS A 109 10.13 -10.08 -8.97
C LYS A 109 10.34 -10.98 -10.19
N PRO A 110 11.59 -11.17 -10.64
CA PRO A 110 11.87 -11.96 -11.83
C PRO A 110 11.48 -13.42 -11.63
N GLN A 111 10.92 -14.04 -12.67
CA GLN A 111 10.51 -15.45 -12.63
C GLN A 111 11.54 -16.35 -13.32
N LYS A 112 11.56 -17.64 -12.96
CA LYS A 112 12.41 -18.63 -13.64
C LYS A 112 11.87 -18.85 -15.06
N GLY A 113 12.74 -18.74 -16.06
CA GLY A 113 12.39 -18.93 -17.48
C GLY A 113 11.91 -17.65 -18.18
N GLU A 114 11.92 -16.51 -17.50
CA GLU A 114 11.60 -15.21 -18.11
C GLU A 114 12.70 -14.77 -19.08
N ASP A 115 12.30 -14.14 -20.19
CA ASP A 115 13.22 -13.69 -21.22
C ASP A 115 14.24 -12.68 -20.66
N PRO A 116 15.55 -12.83 -20.95
CA PRO A 116 16.57 -11.92 -20.44
C PRO A 116 16.33 -10.44 -20.80
N LYS A 117 15.72 -10.13 -21.95
CA LYS A 117 15.46 -8.74 -22.34
C LYS A 117 14.31 -8.15 -21.54
N GLU A 118 13.24 -8.91 -21.31
CA GLU A 118 12.11 -8.45 -20.48
C GLU A 118 12.56 -8.23 -19.04
N LYS A 119 13.37 -9.15 -18.50
CA LYS A 119 14.00 -8.99 -17.18
C LYS A 119 14.81 -7.69 -17.11
N GLN A 120 15.61 -7.39 -18.14
CA GLN A 120 16.40 -6.16 -18.18
C GLN A 120 15.51 -4.91 -18.28
N ARG A 121 14.45 -4.95 -19.09
CA ARG A 121 13.48 -3.86 -19.22
C ARG A 121 12.80 -3.57 -17.89
N MET A 122 12.31 -4.61 -17.20
CA MET A 122 11.67 -4.44 -15.89
C MET A 122 12.63 -3.89 -14.83
N ARG A 123 13.90 -4.27 -14.86
CA ARG A 123 14.92 -3.68 -13.97
C ARG A 123 15.14 -2.20 -14.22
N LYS A 124 15.22 -1.76 -15.48
CA LYS A 124 15.31 -0.33 -15.82
C LYS A 124 14.09 0.46 -15.33
N LEU A 125 12.89 -0.10 -15.49
CA LEU A 125 11.67 0.52 -14.98
C LEU A 125 11.66 0.59 -13.45
N GLN A 126 12.16 -0.43 -12.76
CA GLN A 126 12.31 -0.39 -11.29
C GLN A 126 13.30 0.68 -10.83
N GLU A 127 14.38 0.91 -11.58
CA GLU A 127 15.34 1.98 -11.32
C GLU A 127 14.72 3.37 -11.58
N GLU A 128 13.98 3.54 -12.68
CA GLU A 128 13.31 4.79 -13.05
C GLU A 128 12.27 5.21 -11.99
N TYR A 129 11.48 4.25 -11.51
CA TYR A 129 10.43 4.51 -10.52
C TYR A 129 10.89 4.26 -9.08
N ALA A 130 12.19 4.09 -8.82
CA ALA A 130 12.69 3.84 -7.47
C ALA A 130 12.37 5.03 -6.54
N LEU A 131 11.97 4.72 -5.31
CA LEU A 131 11.89 5.72 -4.26
C LEU A 131 13.31 6.05 -3.76
N PRO A 132 13.59 7.32 -3.40
CA PRO A 132 14.88 7.68 -2.81
C PRO A 132 15.07 6.95 -1.48
N ASP A 133 16.32 6.57 -1.17
CA ASP A 133 16.69 6.07 0.14
C ASP A 133 16.58 7.22 1.15
N ILE A 134 15.74 7.04 2.19
CA ILE A 134 15.48 7.99 3.28
C ILE A 134 16.46 7.73 4.41
#